data_AF-A0A2E3W2E4-F1
#
_entry.id   AF-A0A2E3W2E4-F1
#
_cell.length_a   1.000
_cell.length_b   1.000
_cell.length_c   1.000
_cell.angle_alpha   90.00
_cell.angle_beta   90.00
_cell.angle_gamma   90.00
#
_symmetry.space_group_name_H-M   'P 1'
#
loop_
_entity.id
_entity.type
_entity.pdbx_description
1 polymer ?
#
loop_
_entity_poly.entity_id
_entity_poly.type
_entity_poly.pdbx_seq_one_letter_code
_entity_poly.pdbx_strand_id
1 'polypeptide(L)'
;MNETLKNKYFYLSIFLVLTLVFMLQNNRPVDIDFFFWNIASANLLVLLSLFFILGAGLGFGIAKFRRQKRKRASTSKKQEKFRGPDETYHPIH
;
A
#
# COMPACT_ATOMS: atom_id res chain seq x y z
N MET A 1 -22.33 -11.73 3.29
CA MET A 1 -20.92 -11.42 2.90
C MET A 1 -20.17 -10.61 3.97
N ASN A 2 -20.49 -10.80 5.27
CA ASN A 2 -19.90 -10.02 6.36
C ASN A 2 -19.05 -10.87 7.32
N GLU A 3 -19.22 -12.19 7.34
CA GLU A 3 -18.48 -13.07 8.25
C GLU A 3 -17.00 -13.22 7.85
N THR A 4 -16.71 -13.25 6.55
CA THR A 4 -15.33 -13.30 6.05
C THR A 4 -14.54 -12.02 6.34
N LEU A 5 -15.20 -10.86 6.34
CA LEU A 5 -14.59 -9.58 6.74
C LEU A 5 -14.30 -9.54 8.24
N LYS A 6 -15.25 -10.00 9.08
CA LYS A 6 -15.05 -10.11 10.54
C LYS A 6 -13.87 -11.03 10.87
N ASN A 7 -13.76 -12.16 10.18
CA ASN A 7 -12.64 -13.09 10.33
C ASN A 7 -11.33 -12.46 9.87
N LYS A 8 -11.31 -11.70 8.78
CA LYS A 8 -10.09 -11.02 8.32
C LYS A 8 -9.56 -10.03 9.35
N TYR A 9 -10.43 -9.21 9.95
CA TYR A 9 -10.01 -8.26 10.99
C TYR A 9 -9.59 -8.99 12.28
N PHE A 10 -10.24 -10.11 12.60
CA PHE A 10 -9.87 -10.97 13.72
C PHE A 10 -8.46 -11.56 13.54
N TYR A 11 -8.16 -12.18 12.39
CA TYR A 11 -6.83 -12.70 12.09
C TYR A 11 -5.78 -11.58 12.03
N LEU A 12 -6.13 -10.42 11.49
CA LEU A 12 -5.23 -9.27 11.45
C LEU A 12 -4.92 -8.75 12.86
N SER A 13 -5.93 -8.68 13.74
CA SER A 13 -5.75 -8.28 15.13
C SER A 13 -4.86 -9.26 15.89
N ILE A 14 -5.10 -10.57 15.74
CA ILE A 14 -4.26 -11.62 16.34
C ILE A 14 -2.82 -11.51 15.86
N PHE A 15 -2.60 -11.37 14.55
CA PHE A 15 -1.27 -11.20 13.97
C PHE A 15 -0.54 -9.97 14.55
N LEU A 16 -1.26 -8.85 14.70
CA LEU A 16 -0.69 -7.60 15.20
C LEU A 16 -0.34 -7.70 16.70
N VAL A 17 -1.20 -8.35 17.50
CA VAL A 17 -0.95 -8.63 18.93
C VAL A 17 0.25 -9.56 19.10
N LEU A 18 0.30 -10.67 18.35
CA LEU A 18 1.43 -11.61 18.38
C LEU A 18 2.74 -10.92 17.99
N THR A 19 2.71 -10.09 16.95
CA THR A 19 3.89 -9.32 16.52
C THR A 19 4.35 -8.37 17.63
N LEU A 20 3.42 -7.67 18.28
CA LEU A 20 3.75 -6.75 19.37
C LEU A 20 4.38 -7.47 20.57
N VAL A 21 3.78 -8.60 20.99
CA VAL A 21 4.32 -9.44 22.08
C VAL A 21 5.71 -9.98 21.70
N PHE A 22 5.87 -10.45 20.46
CA PHE A 22 7.17 -10.90 19.95
C PHE A 22 8.20 -9.78 20.01
N MET A 23 7.88 -8.56 19.58
CA MET A 23 8.80 -7.42 19.66
C MET A 23 9.19 -7.09 21.10
N LEU A 24 8.22 -7.05 22.02
CA LEU A 24 8.47 -6.75 23.44
C LEU A 24 9.33 -7.82 24.11
N GLN A 25 9.10 -9.09 23.81
CA GLN A 25 9.91 -10.20 24.34
C GLN A 25 11.30 -10.25 23.71
N ASN A 26 11.42 -9.92 22.44
CA ASN A 26 12.67 -9.95 21.69
C ASN A 26 13.33 -8.56 21.61
N ASN A 27 13.13 -7.73 22.65
CA ASN A 27 13.71 -6.39 22.78
C ASN A 27 15.22 -6.42 23.11
N ARG A 28 15.92 -7.44 22.60
CA ARG A 28 17.36 -7.59 22.74
C ARG A 28 18.04 -6.67 21.72
N PRO A 29 19.20 -6.07 22.06
CA PRO A 29 20.00 -5.36 21.09
C PRO A 29 20.40 -6.34 19.98
N VAL A 30 20.22 -5.92 18.74
CA VAL A 30 20.67 -6.66 17.56
C VAL A 30 21.80 -5.87 16.96
N ASP A 31 22.93 -6.55 16.77
CA ASP A 31 24.08 -5.97 16.10
C ASP A 31 23.80 -5.91 14.61
N ILE A 32 23.87 -4.69 14.05
CA ILE A 32 23.64 -4.46 12.63
C ILE A 32 25.00 -4.25 11.97
N ASP A 33 25.48 -5.32 11.35
CA ASP A 33 26.70 -5.30 10.55
C ASP A 33 26.36 -4.95 9.11
N PHE A 34 26.84 -3.79 8.66
CA PHE A 34 26.78 -3.43 7.25
C PHE A 34 28.12 -3.74 6.60
N PHE A 35 28.19 -4.89 5.91
CA PHE A 35 29.32 -5.38 5.11
C PHE A 35 30.70 -5.36 5.82
N PHE A 36 31.29 -4.18 6.07
CA PHE A 36 32.59 -4.00 6.70
C PHE A 36 32.58 -3.01 7.88
N TRP A 37 31.41 -2.55 8.31
CA TRP A 37 31.27 -1.53 9.34
C TRP A 37 30.34 -2.04 10.45
N ASN A 38 30.84 -2.05 11.69
CA ASN A 38 30.03 -2.24 12.89
C ASN A 38 29.41 -0.87 13.22
N ILE A 39 28.22 -0.59 12.67
CA ILE A 39 27.67 0.77 12.65
C ILE A 39 26.90 1.07 13.94
N ALA A 40 26.08 0.13 14.41
CA ALA A 40 25.26 0.33 15.59
C ALA A 40 24.66 -0.98 16.10
N SER A 41 24.63 -1.13 17.42
CA SER A 41 23.69 -2.02 18.09
C SER A 41 22.37 -1.27 18.25
N ALA A 42 21.36 -1.69 17.48
CA ALA A 42 20.03 -1.09 17.55
C ALA A 42 19.06 -2.08 18.18
N ASN A 43 18.10 -1.55 18.93
CA ASN A 43 17.05 -2.40 19.45
C ASN A 43 16.17 -2.92 18.30
N LEU A 44 15.89 -4.23 18.30
CA LEU A 44 15.00 -4.86 17.31
C LEU A 44 13.68 -4.11 17.15
N LEU A 45 13.15 -3.57 18.25
CA LEU A 45 11.91 -2.80 18.25
C LEU A 45 12.01 -1.53 17.40
N VAL A 46 13.13 -0.81 17.50
CA VAL A 46 13.40 0.40 16.71
C VAL A 46 13.55 0.04 15.24
N LEU A 47 14.33 -1.01 14.93
CA LEU A 47 14.57 -1.46 13.57
C LEU A 47 13.26 -1.86 12.86
N LEU A 48 12.45 -2.69 13.51
CA LEU A 48 11.21 -3.20 12.93
C LEU A 48 10.14 -2.11 12.82
N SER A 49 10.09 -1.16 13.77
CA SER A 49 9.22 0.02 13.67
C SER A 49 9.59 0.89 12.47
N LEU A 50 10.88 1.16 12.27
CA LEU A 50 11.38 1.89 11.09
C LEU A 50 11.00 1.18 9.79
N PHE A 51 11.18 -0.13 9.74
CA PHE A 51 10.83 -0.94 8.57
C PHE A 51 9.34 -0.88 8.26
N PHE A 52 8.49 -0.95 9.28
CA PHE A 52 7.04 -0.84 9.12
C PHE A 52 6.62 0.55 8.64
N ILE A 53 7.19 1.61 9.20
CA ILE A 53 6.88 3.00 8.82
C ILE A 53 7.28 3.25 7.37
N LEU A 54 8.49 2.84 6.98
CA LEU A 54 8.98 2.98 5.61
C LEU A 54 8.15 2.14 4.64
N GLY A 55 7.89 0.88 4.98
CA GLY A 55 7.07 -0.03 4.18
C GLY A 55 5.63 0.48 3.99
N ALA A 56 5.00 0.98 5.06
CA ALA A 56 3.66 1.55 5.02
C ALA A 56 3.64 2.86 4.19
N GLY A 57 4.63 3.73 4.38
CA GLY A 57 4.77 4.98 3.62
C GLY A 57 4.93 4.72 2.12
N LEU A 58 5.83 3.82 1.74
CA LEU A 58 6.04 3.43 0.35
C LEU A 58 4.79 2.74 -0.24
N GLY A 59 4.21 1.81 0.49
CA GLY A 59 2.98 1.11 0.08
C GLY A 59 1.81 2.06 -0.14
N PHE A 60 1.62 3.03 0.77
CA PHE A 60 0.59 4.07 0.64
C PHE A 60 0.86 4.99 -0.56
N GLY A 61 2.12 5.42 -0.74
CA GLY A 61 2.54 6.22 -1.88
C GLY A 61 2.22 5.53 -3.21
N ILE A 62 2.66 4.28 -3.38
CA ILE A 62 2.40 3.48 -4.59
C ILE A 62 0.90 3.28 -4.82
N ALA A 63 0.13 2.99 -3.76
CA ALA A 63 -1.31 2.83 -3.84
C ALA A 63 -2.01 4.13 -4.30
N LYS A 64 -1.58 5.29 -3.79
CA LYS A 64 -2.09 6.62 -4.20
C LYS A 64 -1.81 6.90 -5.67
N PHE A 65 -0.58 6.65 -6.14
CA PHE A 65 -0.21 6.81 -7.55
C PHE A 65 -1.01 5.90 -8.48
N ARG A 66 -1.21 4.61 -8.11
CA ARG A 66 -2.05 3.69 -8.90
C ARG A 66 -3.51 4.13 -8.98
N ARG A 67 -4.08 4.64 -7.89
CA ARG A 67 -5.46 5.15 -7.85
C ARG A 67 -5.66 6.38 -8.74
N GLN A 68 -4.68 7.28 -8.81
CA GLN A 68 -4.73 8.45 -9.69
C GLN A 68 -4.71 8.08 -11.18
N LYS A 69 -3.88 7.11 -11.59
CA LYS A 69 -3.85 6.62 -12.99
C LYS A 69 -5.19 6.01 -13.43
N ARG A 70 -5.85 5.24 -12.56
CA ARG A 70 -7.18 4.65 -12.87
C ARG A 70 -8.26 5.71 -13.08
N LYS A 71 -8.27 6.80 -12.29
CA LYS A 71 -9.26 7.88 -12.43
C LYS A 71 -9.12 8.64 -13.76
N ARG A 72 -7.89 8.84 -14.25
CA ARG A 72 -7.66 9.51 -15.55
C ARG A 72 -8.12 8.64 -16.72
N ALA A 73 -7.89 7.32 -16.68
CA ALA A 73 -8.31 6.39 -17.73
C ALA A 73 -9.84 6.24 -17.84
N SER A 74 -10.58 6.36 -16.73
CA SER A 74 -12.05 6.29 -16.74
C SER A 74 -12.72 7.54 -17.31
N THR A 75 -12.10 8.72 -17.20
CA THR A 75 -12.66 9.98 -17.71
C THR A 75 -12.54 10.06 -19.24
N SER A 76 -11.43 9.59 -19.83
CA SER A 76 -11.26 9.56 -21.29
C SER A 76 -12.26 8.62 -21.97
N LYS A 77 -12.53 7.42 -21.41
CA LYS A 77 -13.53 6.49 -21.99
C LYS A 77 -14.98 7.00 -21.91
N LYS A 78 -15.28 7.91 -20.97
CA LYS A 78 -16.64 8.47 -20.83
C LYS A 78 -16.91 9.58 -21.85
N GLN A 79 -15.88 10.30 -22.31
CA GLN A 79 -15.99 11.30 -23.38
C GLN A 79 -16.06 10.66 -24.77
N GLU A 80 -15.32 9.58 -25.00
CA GLU A 80 -15.35 8.85 -26.28
C GLU A 80 -16.72 8.19 -26.53
N LYS A 81 -17.42 7.74 -25.48
CA LYS A 81 -18.77 7.17 -25.58
C LYS A 81 -19.89 8.21 -25.74
N PHE A 82 -19.60 9.52 -25.56
CA PHE A 82 -20.56 10.62 -25.72
C PHE A 82 -20.40 11.35 -27.06
N ARG A 83 -19.30 11.12 -27.79
CA ARG A 83 -19.17 11.43 -29.22
C ARG A 83 -19.76 10.25 -30.01
N GLY A 84 -21.08 10.20 -30.08
CA GLY A 84 -21.80 9.29 -30.97
C GLY A 84 -21.48 9.57 -32.45
N PRO A 85 -21.67 8.59 -33.35
CA PRO A 85 -21.34 8.64 -34.78
C PRO A 85 -22.34 9.45 -35.62
N ASP A 86 -22.72 10.64 -35.16
CA ASP A 86 -23.78 11.45 -35.79
C ASP A 86 -23.21 12.78 -36.30
N GLU A 87 -22.37 12.73 -37.32
CA GLU A 87 -22.07 13.91 -38.14
C GLU A 87 -21.65 13.48 -39.56
N THR A 88 -22.52 12.71 -40.21
CA THR A 88 -22.48 12.61 -41.69
C THR A 88 -23.34 13.77 -42.22
N TYR A 89 -22.76 14.96 -42.30
CA TYR A 89 -23.38 16.10 -42.98
C TYR A 89 -23.45 15.78 -44.48
N HIS A 90 -24.66 15.55 -44.98
CA HIS A 90 -24.96 15.66 -46.41
C HIS A 90 -25.37 17.11 -46.70
N PRO A 91 -24.56 17.91 -47.41
CA PRO A 91 -25.00 19.21 -47.90
C PRO A 91 -26.09 18.99 -48.95
N ILE A 92 -27.26 19.57 -48.71
CA ILE A 92 -28.34 19.61 -49.70
C ILE A 92 -27.94 20.66 -50.75
N HIS A 93 -27.96 20.22 -52.00
CA HIS A 93 -27.65 20.97 -53.21
C HIS A 93 -28.46 22.26 -53.36
#